data_AF-A0A9N8WDU6-F1
#
_entry.id   AF-A0A9N8WDU6-F1
#
_cell.length_a   1.000
_cell.length_b   1.000
_cell.length_c   1.000
_cell.angle_alpha   90.00
_cell.angle_beta   90.00
_cell.angle_gamma   90.00
#
_symmetry.space_group_name_H-M   'P 1'
#
loop_
_entity.id
_entity.type
_entity.pdbx_description
1 polymer ?
#
loop_
_entity_poly.entity_id
_entity_poly.type
_entity_poly.pdbx_seq_one_letter_code
_entity_poly.pdbx_strand_id
1 'polypeptide(L)'
;MTDTYDIEMNSNELDAMIVDEVEPKPAVKRKGRGFKNDSKESRDGVRSSDKYDQFESTTEEDAAAGRAQRSVEGWIVLVVGLHEETTEDEVTDKFADFGEIKNLHLNLDRRTGFVKGYALVEYETYKEAKNAIDNVNGSKFLGQTLHCDFAFIRPPLGSGEKDRERSNVRNRFSRRRGRSASPPKRNSPALVSVDPRRTHTFKRRRSTLETTSMLRRNVERALVLLGGTTLGIFGYDQYQKSKLTSVALPPPTATPVTVSPKLRKVAEDILAYGHPGPVNDAIFRSGYVGTYSRQLRNPIWIAEHLTATTLKQEEGVDRSKSIFQEDPAIPYKFRAKLTDYFRSGYDRGHMAPAADVKFSQDALSETFYLTNIAPQVGEGFNRAYWAHLEEFCRRLIKNEGFTDVYVYTGPLYLPQEENGKKYVKYEVIGASGVAVPTSFFKVILAKRSENTLAMGAFVLPNEPIPDDIPLEQYVVAVEDVERMSGLTFFDKVDKNAVVPLCSATKCVLVPNPKWVQSRINNKETRMIK
;
A
#
# COMPACT_ATOMS: atom_id res chain seq x y z
N MET A 1 -18.17 0.47 -69.41
CA MET A 1 -17.86 0.86 -70.80
C MET A 1 -16.89 2.02 -70.68
N THR A 2 -15.59 1.69 -70.65
CA THR A 2 -14.60 1.82 -71.75
C THR A 2 -13.98 3.23 -71.74
N ASP A 3 -12.68 3.45 -71.80
CA ASP A 3 -11.49 2.60 -71.81
C ASP A 3 -10.26 3.46 -71.46
N THR A 4 -9.26 2.77 -70.94
CA THR A 4 -7.81 3.03 -70.78
C THR A 4 -7.10 3.70 -71.95
N TYR A 5 -5.94 4.33 -71.69
CA TYR A 5 -4.62 3.94 -72.24
C TYR A 5 -3.45 4.55 -71.44
N ASP A 6 -2.51 3.68 -71.04
CA ASP A 6 -1.17 3.94 -70.51
C ASP A 6 -0.18 4.35 -71.60
N ILE A 7 1.01 4.85 -71.22
CA ILE A 7 2.34 4.33 -71.62
C ILE A 7 3.46 5.03 -70.81
N GLU A 8 4.34 4.19 -70.27
CA GLU A 8 5.58 4.47 -69.55
C GLU A 8 6.73 4.95 -70.46
N MET A 9 7.81 5.53 -69.90
CA MET A 9 9.14 4.91 -69.88
C MET A 9 10.24 5.86 -69.34
N ASN A 10 11.31 5.21 -68.86
CA ASN A 10 12.33 5.62 -67.90
C ASN A 10 13.71 5.86 -68.56
N SER A 11 14.70 6.24 -67.74
CA SER A 11 16.15 5.96 -67.81
C SER A 11 17.16 6.92 -68.49
N ASN A 12 18.20 7.27 -67.71
CA ASN A 12 19.67 7.31 -67.98
C ASN A 12 20.34 8.47 -67.18
N GLU A 13 21.25 8.20 -66.22
CA GLU A 13 22.72 7.94 -66.36
C GLU A 13 23.48 9.16 -66.95
N LEU A 14 24.64 9.66 -66.51
CA LEU A 14 25.79 9.19 -65.71
C LEU A 14 26.73 10.40 -65.40
N ASP A 15 27.53 10.33 -64.32
CA ASP A 15 28.95 10.80 -64.10
C ASP A 15 29.42 12.25 -64.45
N ALA A 16 30.50 12.85 -63.93
CA ALA A 16 31.41 12.78 -62.77
C ALA A 16 32.48 13.88 -63.01
N MET A 17 32.95 14.65 -62.01
CA MET A 17 34.29 15.30 -62.02
C MET A 17 34.81 15.54 -60.58
N ILE A 18 36.14 15.54 -60.49
CA ILE A 18 37.03 15.10 -59.40
C ILE A 18 37.92 16.28 -58.91
N VAL A 19 38.11 16.41 -57.58
CA VAL A 19 39.35 16.74 -56.80
C VAL A 19 39.98 18.17 -56.96
N ASP A 20 40.35 18.93 -55.92
CA ASP A 20 41.49 18.70 -54.99
C ASP A 20 41.49 19.50 -53.65
N GLU A 21 42.25 18.96 -52.70
CA GLU A 21 42.50 19.34 -51.28
C GLU A 21 43.41 20.57 -51.05
N VAL A 22 43.25 21.27 -49.90
CA VAL A 22 44.36 21.84 -49.08
C VAL A 22 43.98 21.88 -47.57
N GLU A 23 44.95 21.50 -46.73
CA GLU A 23 44.92 21.24 -45.27
C GLU A 23 44.62 22.41 -44.29
N PRO A 24 44.35 22.14 -42.98
CA PRO A 24 43.96 23.14 -41.97
C PRO A 24 44.92 23.31 -40.74
N LYS A 25 44.67 24.41 -39.96
CA LYS A 25 44.82 24.66 -38.48
C LYS A 25 45.80 25.79 -38.05
N PRO A 26 45.51 26.54 -36.95
CA PRO A 26 45.46 26.07 -35.55
C PRO A 26 44.20 26.44 -34.72
N ALA A 27 44.08 25.78 -33.57
CA ALA A 27 42.92 25.74 -32.67
C ALA A 27 43.13 26.50 -31.35
N VAL A 28 42.03 26.82 -30.65
CA VAL A 28 41.99 26.98 -29.18
C VAL A 28 40.80 26.21 -28.59
N LYS A 29 41.07 25.41 -27.55
CA LYS A 29 40.16 24.48 -26.81
C LYS A 29 39.58 25.16 -25.56
N ARG A 30 38.51 24.67 -24.91
CA ARG A 30 38.47 23.61 -23.83
C ARG A 30 37.08 23.65 -23.16
N LYS A 31 36.48 22.63 -22.51
CA LYS A 31 36.80 21.21 -22.23
C LYS A 31 35.53 20.56 -21.66
N GLY A 32 35.08 19.44 -22.24
CA GLY A 32 34.31 18.41 -21.55
C GLY A 32 35.16 17.14 -21.52
N ARG A 33 34.91 16.19 -20.61
CA ARG A 33 35.49 14.85 -20.75
C ARG A 33 34.73 13.76 -19.99
N GLY A 34 34.06 12.92 -20.76
CA GLY A 34 33.80 11.52 -20.43
C GLY A 34 35.00 10.62 -20.76
N PHE A 35 34.89 9.39 -20.27
CA PHE A 35 35.86 8.31 -20.20
C PHE A 35 36.32 7.74 -21.55
N LYS A 36 37.54 7.21 -21.58
CA LYS A 36 37.95 6.09 -22.46
C LYS A 36 38.94 5.17 -21.74
N ASN A 37 38.70 3.87 -21.92
CA ASN A 37 39.59 2.75 -21.63
C ASN A 37 40.83 2.79 -22.53
N ASP A 38 41.97 2.32 -22.00
CA ASP A 38 43.00 1.64 -22.77
C ASP A 38 43.49 0.42 -21.96
N SER A 39 43.62 -0.70 -22.66
CA SER A 39 44.18 -1.97 -22.21
C SER A 39 45.46 -2.27 -22.99
N LYS A 40 46.55 -2.65 -22.29
CA LYS A 40 47.43 -3.75 -22.71
C LYS A 40 48.39 -4.17 -21.60
N GLU A 41 48.54 -5.48 -21.53
CA GLU A 41 49.25 -6.32 -20.56
C GLU A 41 50.78 -6.17 -20.57
N SER A 42 51.44 -6.37 -19.42
CA SER A 42 52.19 -7.61 -19.18
C SER A 42 52.76 -7.70 -17.75
N ARG A 43 52.33 -8.81 -17.09
CA ARG A 43 53.02 -9.75 -16.19
C ARG A 43 53.63 -9.35 -14.83
N ASP A 44 53.18 -10.20 -13.88
CA ASP A 44 53.82 -10.77 -12.68
C ASP A 44 53.72 -10.02 -11.34
N GLY A 45 53.11 -10.69 -10.35
CA GLY A 45 53.39 -10.45 -8.93
C GLY A 45 52.20 -10.49 -7.97
N VAL A 46 51.93 -11.67 -7.40
CA VAL A 46 51.02 -11.91 -6.27
C VAL A 46 51.46 -11.14 -5.00
N ARG A 47 50.55 -10.44 -4.31
CA ARG A 47 50.31 -10.53 -2.84
C ARG A 47 49.34 -9.46 -2.28
N SER A 48 48.32 -9.95 -1.57
CA SER A 48 47.73 -9.48 -0.30
C SER A 48 48.20 -8.13 0.28
N SER A 49 47.25 -7.25 0.61
CA SER A 49 46.93 -6.90 2.00
C SER A 49 45.98 -5.70 2.10
N ASP A 50 45.09 -5.79 3.09
CA ASP A 50 44.20 -4.76 3.57
C ASP A 50 44.92 -3.44 3.89
N LYS A 51 44.25 -2.32 3.59
CA LYS A 51 44.16 -1.09 4.43
C LYS A 51 43.56 0.05 3.62
N TYR A 52 42.26 0.30 3.84
CA TYR A 52 41.73 1.65 3.68
C TYR A 52 42.06 2.42 4.94
N ASP A 53 42.76 3.54 4.75
CA ASP A 53 43.12 4.48 5.79
C ASP A 53 41.88 5.19 6.34
N GLN A 54 41.97 5.40 7.65
CA GLN A 54 40.95 5.80 8.60
C GLN A 54 41.25 7.23 9.06
N PHE A 55 40.28 8.14 8.96
CA PHE A 55 40.04 9.30 9.86
C PHE A 55 38.75 10.00 9.39
N GLU A 56 37.83 10.49 10.22
CA GLU A 56 37.84 10.74 11.66
C GLU A 56 36.42 10.49 12.19
N SER A 57 36.34 9.82 13.34
CA SER A 57 35.12 9.38 14.00
C SER A 57 34.36 10.56 14.61
N THR A 58 33.14 10.81 14.13
CA THR A 58 32.08 11.26 15.05
C THR A 58 31.47 10.00 15.64
N THR A 59 31.60 9.85 16.95
CA THR A 59 31.14 8.66 17.67
C THR A 59 29.63 8.55 17.53
N GLU A 60 29.14 7.32 17.36
CA GLU A 60 27.71 7.00 17.45
C GLU A 60 27.09 7.40 18.80
N GLU A 61 27.92 7.78 19.79
CA GLU A 61 27.54 8.28 21.11
C GLU A 61 26.91 9.69 21.07
N ASP A 62 27.35 10.59 20.18
CA ASP A 62 26.75 11.94 20.08
C ASP A 62 25.34 11.88 19.45
N ALA A 63 25.13 10.93 18.54
CA ALA A 63 23.83 10.58 17.98
C ALA A 63 22.99 9.67 18.90
N ALA A 64 23.58 9.12 19.97
CA ALA A 64 22.84 8.36 20.98
C ALA A 64 22.13 9.29 21.98
N ALA A 65 22.62 10.52 22.16
CA ALA A 65 22.01 11.53 23.03
C ALA A 65 20.78 12.22 22.41
N GLY A 66 20.76 12.40 21.08
CA GLY A 66 19.64 12.96 20.34
C GLY A 66 19.08 11.93 19.38
N ARG A 67 17.77 11.70 19.37
CA ARG A 67 17.09 10.61 18.62
C ARG A 67 17.31 10.62 17.08
N ALA A 68 18.19 11.45 16.52
CA ALA A 68 18.45 11.60 15.09
C ALA A 68 19.16 10.39 14.47
N GLN A 69 18.86 10.12 13.20
CA GLN A 69 19.43 9.04 12.39
C GLN A 69 20.11 9.63 11.15
N ARG A 70 21.38 9.25 10.90
CA ARG A 70 22.11 9.64 9.67
C ARG A 70 21.48 8.97 8.44
N SER A 71 21.43 9.71 7.33
CA SER A 71 21.10 9.19 5.99
C SER A 71 22.32 8.45 5.40
N VAL A 72 22.22 8.01 4.13
CA VAL A 72 23.30 7.30 3.42
C VAL A 72 24.54 8.21 3.30
N GLU A 73 24.34 9.48 2.96
CA GLU A 73 25.43 10.41 2.60
C GLU A 73 25.61 11.56 3.61
N GLY A 74 24.59 11.95 4.38
CA GLY A 74 24.72 12.98 5.40
C GLY A 74 23.61 13.02 6.46
N TRP A 75 23.46 14.17 7.09
CA TRP A 75 22.44 14.49 8.10
C TRP A 75 21.41 15.45 7.53
N ILE A 76 20.17 14.99 7.44
CA ILE A 76 19.10 15.77 6.80
C ILE A 76 18.28 16.49 7.86
N VAL A 77 18.19 17.81 7.71
CA VAL A 77 17.32 18.72 8.46
C VAL A 77 16.05 18.96 7.65
N LEU A 78 14.90 18.68 8.26
CA LEU A 78 13.59 19.04 7.73
C LEU A 78 13.22 20.44 8.23
N VAL A 79 12.98 21.36 7.29
CA VAL A 79 12.58 22.74 7.55
C VAL A 79 11.13 22.91 7.13
N VAL A 80 10.23 23.21 8.06
CA VAL A 80 8.78 23.38 7.83
C VAL A 80 8.37 24.83 8.15
N GLY A 81 7.36 25.33 7.45
CA GLY A 81 6.86 26.71 7.63
C GLY A 81 7.54 27.72 6.70
N LEU A 82 8.08 27.24 5.57
CA LEU A 82 8.59 28.13 4.52
C LEU A 82 7.44 28.88 3.85
N HIS A 83 7.69 30.15 3.51
CA HIS A 83 6.72 30.97 2.79
C HIS A 83 6.53 30.43 1.37
N GLU A 84 5.34 30.64 0.80
CA GLU A 84 4.97 30.09 -0.50
C GLU A 84 5.80 30.69 -1.66
N GLU A 85 6.31 31.90 -1.48
CA GLU A 85 7.18 32.62 -2.43
C GLU A 85 8.69 32.41 -2.17
N THR A 86 9.08 31.58 -1.20
CA THR A 86 10.50 31.35 -0.87
C THR A 86 11.25 30.72 -2.06
N THR A 87 12.49 31.16 -2.31
CA THR A 87 13.36 30.55 -3.33
C THR A 87 14.45 29.67 -2.71
N GLU A 88 15.07 28.82 -3.53
CA GLU A 88 16.17 27.95 -3.10
C GLU A 88 17.41 28.75 -2.65
N ASP A 89 17.70 29.86 -3.32
CA ASP A 89 18.80 30.76 -2.96
C ASP A 89 18.61 31.35 -1.56
N GLU A 90 17.39 31.79 -1.22
CA GLU A 90 17.11 32.36 0.11
C GLU A 90 17.21 31.31 1.24
N VAL A 91 16.82 30.06 0.96
CA VAL A 91 17.00 28.96 1.92
C VAL A 91 18.48 28.61 2.04
N THR A 92 19.22 28.62 0.93
CA THR A 92 20.67 28.38 0.93
C THR A 92 21.38 29.42 1.78
N ASP A 93 21.14 30.70 1.53
CA ASP A 93 21.74 31.81 2.28
C ASP A 93 21.42 31.72 3.77
N LYS A 94 20.18 31.35 4.12
CA LYS A 94 19.76 31.24 5.52
C LYS A 94 20.43 30.08 6.27
N PHE A 95 20.77 29.00 5.56
CA PHE A 95 21.30 27.76 6.16
C PHE A 95 22.81 27.57 5.97
N ALA A 96 23.45 28.34 5.08
CA ALA A 96 24.89 28.27 4.82
C ALA A 96 25.76 28.68 6.02
N ASP A 97 25.25 29.52 6.92
CA ASP A 97 25.97 29.96 8.14
C ASP A 97 26.25 28.81 9.13
N PHE A 98 25.56 27.68 9.00
CA PHE A 98 25.63 26.58 9.97
C PHE A 98 26.46 25.38 9.50
N GLY A 99 26.90 25.37 8.25
CA GLY A 99 27.72 24.30 7.65
C GLY A 99 27.67 24.30 6.12
N GLU A 100 28.51 23.47 5.50
CA GLU A 100 28.46 23.30 4.04
C GLU A 100 27.24 22.46 3.64
N ILE A 101 26.31 23.06 2.88
CA ILE A 101 25.12 22.37 2.38
C ILE A 101 25.55 21.45 1.24
N LYS A 102 25.45 20.13 1.45
CA LYS A 102 25.74 19.13 0.42
C LYS A 102 24.61 18.98 -0.58
N ASN A 103 23.38 19.11 -0.10
CA ASN A 103 22.19 19.02 -0.92
C ASN A 103 21.05 19.84 -0.30
N LEU A 104 20.27 20.49 -1.14
CA LEU A 104 19.07 21.22 -0.74
C LEU A 104 17.92 20.80 -1.66
N HIS A 105 16.79 20.46 -1.06
CA HIS A 105 15.61 20.09 -1.81
C HIS A 105 14.41 20.93 -1.39
N LEU A 106 14.06 21.92 -2.21
CA LEU A 106 12.88 22.77 -2.04
C LEU A 106 11.72 22.21 -2.86
N ASN A 107 10.72 21.67 -2.18
CA ASN A 107 9.59 21.04 -2.86
C ASN A 107 8.55 22.07 -3.29
N LEU A 108 8.26 22.16 -4.59
CA LEU A 108 7.22 23.03 -5.16
C LEU A 108 5.90 22.30 -5.38
N ASP A 109 4.76 22.99 -5.20
CA ASP A 109 3.45 22.54 -5.67
C ASP A 109 3.42 22.67 -7.20
N ARG A 110 3.44 21.51 -7.87
CA ARG A 110 3.47 21.40 -9.33
C ARG A 110 2.31 22.11 -10.03
N ARG A 111 1.20 22.38 -9.33
CA ARG A 111 0.04 23.07 -9.91
C ARG A 111 0.17 24.59 -9.87
N THR A 112 0.80 25.13 -8.84
CA THR A 112 0.85 26.58 -8.60
C THR A 112 2.24 27.19 -8.82
N GLY A 113 3.29 26.36 -8.82
CA GLY A 113 4.69 26.80 -8.91
C GLY A 113 5.28 27.28 -7.58
N PHE A 114 4.47 27.45 -6.53
CA PHE A 114 4.89 27.92 -5.20
C PHE A 114 5.44 26.81 -4.33
N VAL A 115 6.18 27.15 -3.28
CA VAL A 115 6.76 26.19 -2.32
C VAL A 115 5.66 25.48 -1.53
N LYS A 116 5.80 24.16 -1.31
CA LYS A 116 4.89 23.34 -0.47
C LYS A 116 4.97 23.64 1.03
N GLY A 117 5.73 24.65 1.42
CA GLY A 117 5.96 25.04 2.81
C GLY A 117 7.04 24.26 3.56
N TYR A 118 7.88 23.47 2.88
CA TYR A 118 9.01 22.78 3.53
C TYR A 118 10.19 22.51 2.58
N ALA A 119 11.38 22.37 3.16
CA ALA A 119 12.62 21.98 2.48
C ALA A 119 13.38 20.91 3.27
N LEU A 120 14.25 20.20 2.57
CA LEU A 120 15.22 19.28 3.16
C LEU A 120 16.63 19.83 2.91
N VAL A 121 17.41 20.02 3.97
CA VAL A 121 18.79 20.50 3.89
C VAL A 121 19.70 19.41 4.41
N GLU A 122 20.69 18.99 3.63
CA GLU A 122 21.63 17.93 3.98
C GLU A 122 23.02 18.51 4.30
N TYR A 123 23.52 18.18 5.49
CA TYR A 123 24.88 18.50 5.94
C TYR A 123 25.73 17.24 6.04
N GLU A 124 27.05 17.40 5.94
CA GLU A 124 27.99 16.29 6.08
C GLU A 124 28.05 15.78 7.52
N THR A 125 28.05 16.69 8.50
CA THR A 125 28.25 16.36 9.91
C THR A 125 27.00 16.58 10.77
N TYR A 126 26.89 15.79 11.85
CA TYR A 126 25.80 15.91 12.83
C TYR A 126 25.77 17.29 13.48
N LYS A 127 26.97 17.82 13.78
CA LYS A 127 27.15 19.08 14.50
C LYS A 127 26.61 20.26 13.70
N GLU A 128 26.86 20.30 12.40
CA GLU A 128 26.33 21.33 11.48
C GLU A 128 24.80 21.27 11.42
N ALA A 129 24.24 20.09 11.19
CA ALA A 129 22.79 19.89 11.16
C ALA A 129 22.11 20.26 12.49
N LYS A 130 22.71 19.89 13.63
CA LYS A 130 22.21 20.27 14.96
C LYS A 130 22.30 21.78 15.19
N ASN A 131 23.39 22.42 14.77
CA ASN A 131 23.56 23.86 14.89
C ASN A 131 22.52 24.62 14.06
N ALA A 132 22.21 24.15 12.85
CA ALA A 132 21.13 24.70 12.03
C ALA A 132 19.77 24.60 12.74
N ILE A 133 19.45 23.43 13.32
CA ILE A 133 18.19 23.23 14.07
C ILE A 133 18.11 24.17 15.28
N ASP A 134 19.14 24.20 16.11
CA ASP A 134 19.13 24.95 17.37
C ASP A 134 19.00 26.47 17.16
N ASN A 135 19.49 27.01 16.04
CA ASN A 135 19.47 28.45 15.75
C ASN A 135 18.30 28.88 14.86
N VAL A 136 17.82 28.03 13.95
CA VAL A 136 16.77 28.40 12.99
C VAL A 136 15.38 28.00 13.47
N ASN A 137 15.24 26.96 14.30
CA ASN A 137 13.95 26.53 14.83
C ASN A 137 13.30 27.63 15.69
N GLY A 138 12.09 28.05 15.33
CA GLY A 138 11.37 29.14 15.96
C GLY A 138 11.73 30.54 15.45
N SER A 139 12.68 30.67 14.52
CA SER A 139 13.00 31.94 13.88
C SER A 139 11.95 32.36 12.86
N LYS A 140 11.83 33.66 12.58
CA LYS A 140 10.95 34.18 11.53
C LYS A 140 11.67 34.29 10.21
N PHE A 141 11.01 33.85 9.15
CA PHE A 141 11.48 33.93 7.76
C PHE A 141 10.30 34.32 6.87
N LEU A 142 10.43 35.45 6.17
CA LEU A 142 9.36 36.05 5.35
C LEU A 142 7.99 36.10 6.07
N GLY A 143 8.00 36.47 7.36
CA GLY A 143 6.79 36.60 8.18
C GLY A 143 6.23 35.30 8.75
N GLN A 144 6.71 34.13 8.32
CA GLN A 144 6.34 32.82 8.87
C GLN A 144 7.39 32.31 9.86
N THR A 145 6.99 31.42 10.78
CA THR A 145 7.91 30.84 11.76
C THR A 145 8.41 29.50 11.25
N LEU A 146 9.73 29.33 11.18
CA LEU A 146 10.35 28.09 10.75
C LEU A 146 10.40 27.07 11.88
N HIS A 147 10.15 25.82 11.54
CA HIS A 147 10.34 24.67 12.42
C HIS A 147 11.37 23.73 11.81
N CYS A 148 12.47 23.51 12.53
CA CYS A 148 13.57 22.68 12.07
C CYS A 148 13.72 21.47 12.99
N ASP A 149 13.84 20.27 12.42
CA ASP A 149 14.14 19.03 13.15
C ASP A 149 14.88 18.06 12.23
N PHE A 150 15.48 17.01 12.79
CA PHE A 150 16.10 15.96 12.00
C PHE A 150 15.03 15.17 11.22
N ALA A 151 15.26 14.95 9.92
CA ALA A 151 14.30 14.28 9.05
C ALA A 151 14.14 12.79 9.35
N PHE A 152 15.17 12.15 9.92
CA PHE A 152 15.16 10.76 10.33
C PHE A 152 15.46 10.65 11.81
N ILE A 153 14.60 9.91 12.53
CA ILE A 153 14.69 9.74 13.98
C ILE A 153 14.64 8.22 14.27
N ARG A 154 15.54 7.73 15.12
CA ARG A 154 15.49 6.35 15.61
C ARG A 154 14.30 6.17 16.57
N PRO A 155 13.60 5.03 16.51
CA PRO A 155 12.62 4.69 17.53
C PRO A 155 13.32 4.58 18.91
N PRO A 156 12.71 5.10 19.99
CA PRO A 156 13.35 5.08 21.31
C PRO A 156 13.60 3.64 21.79
N LEU A 157 14.82 3.39 22.26
CA LEU A 157 15.21 2.13 22.89
C LEU A 157 14.53 2.04 24.26
N GLY A 158 13.43 1.27 24.34
CA GLY A 158 12.83 0.81 25.59
C GLY A 158 12.08 1.87 26.41
N SER A 159 10.77 1.99 26.18
CA SER A 159 9.82 2.46 27.19
C SER A 159 8.48 1.75 27.06
N GLY A 160 8.50 0.42 27.23
CA GLY A 160 7.35 -0.27 27.79
C GLY A 160 7.32 0.02 29.28
N GLU A 161 6.16 0.44 29.80
CA GLU A 161 5.89 0.80 31.22
C GLU A 161 6.56 2.08 31.74
N LYS A 162 5.93 3.25 31.51
CA LYS A 162 5.63 4.27 32.56
C LYS A 162 4.95 5.58 32.12
N ASP A 163 4.36 5.69 30.92
CA ASP A 163 3.58 6.90 30.54
C ASP A 163 2.10 6.63 30.24
N ARG A 164 1.43 5.90 31.15
CA ARG A 164 -0.05 5.80 31.15
C ARG A 164 -0.73 6.63 32.24
N GLU A 165 -0.01 7.49 32.96
CA GLU A 165 -0.61 8.26 34.07
C GLU A 165 -0.25 9.76 34.12
N ARG A 166 0.19 10.36 33.01
CA ARG A 166 0.38 11.83 32.92
C ARG A 166 -0.39 12.55 31.81
N SER A 167 -1.19 11.87 31.00
CA SER A 167 -2.00 12.49 29.94
C SER A 167 -3.41 12.92 30.36
N ASN A 168 -3.80 12.80 31.64
CA ASN A 168 -5.12 13.25 32.13
C ASN A 168 -5.14 14.63 32.84
N VAL A 169 -4.10 15.47 32.70
CA VAL A 169 -4.08 16.81 33.33
C VAL A 169 -3.89 17.99 32.37
N ARG A 170 -3.68 17.78 31.05
CA ARG A 170 -3.52 18.90 30.08
C ARG A 170 -4.68 19.12 29.11
N ASN A 171 -5.89 18.76 29.52
CA ASN A 171 -7.13 19.18 28.84
C ASN A 171 -7.98 20.14 29.70
N ARG A 172 -7.32 21.08 30.39
CA ARG A 172 -7.92 22.34 30.83
C ARG A 172 -7.08 23.48 30.25
N PHE A 173 -7.76 24.45 29.64
CA PHE A 173 -7.26 25.61 28.90
C PHE A 173 -7.09 25.44 27.38
N SER A 174 -8.21 25.31 26.66
CA SER A 174 -8.48 26.11 25.44
C SER A 174 -9.90 25.92 24.88
N ARG A 175 -10.94 26.16 25.69
CA ARG A 175 -12.27 26.51 25.15
C ARG A 175 -12.89 27.64 25.95
N ARG A 176 -12.58 28.88 25.54
CA ARG A 176 -13.40 30.06 25.86
C ARG A 176 -13.56 30.91 24.59
N ARG A 177 -14.82 31.33 24.39
CA ARG A 177 -15.41 32.18 23.33
C ARG A 177 -15.76 31.45 22.03
N GLY A 178 -17.01 31.43 21.56
CA GLY A 178 -18.25 31.99 22.10
C GLY A 178 -19.43 31.58 21.21
N ARG A 179 -20.57 31.26 21.82
CA ARG A 179 -21.89 31.31 21.17
C ARG A 179 -22.90 31.86 22.17
N SER A 180 -23.73 32.74 21.65
CA SER A 180 -24.66 33.66 22.29
C SER A 180 -25.88 32.97 22.92
N ALA A 181 -26.48 33.71 23.86
CA ALA A 181 -27.65 33.46 24.71
C ALA A 181 -28.93 32.97 23.99
N SER A 182 -29.86 32.25 24.64
CA SER A 182 -30.86 32.78 25.61
C SER A 182 -31.66 31.62 26.29
N PRO A 183 -32.66 31.85 27.18
CA PRO A 183 -32.59 32.24 28.60
C PRO A 183 -33.23 31.19 29.56
N PRO A 184 -33.11 31.34 30.91
CA PRO A 184 -33.46 30.29 31.87
C PRO A 184 -34.90 30.40 32.40
N LYS A 185 -35.48 29.25 32.80
CA LYS A 185 -36.62 29.19 33.72
C LYS A 185 -36.19 28.75 35.11
N ARG A 186 -36.92 29.31 36.07
CA ARG A 186 -36.56 29.69 37.43
C ARG A 186 -37.15 28.72 38.45
N ASN A 187 -36.34 28.42 39.46
CA ASN A 187 -36.59 28.10 40.88
C ASN A 187 -37.63 27.05 41.31
N SER A 188 -37.12 26.11 42.12
CA SER A 188 -37.70 25.42 43.30
C SER A 188 -38.34 26.42 44.32
N PRO A 189 -38.87 26.08 45.52
CA PRO A 189 -38.61 24.89 46.37
C PRO A 189 -39.85 24.34 47.12
N ALA A 190 -39.70 23.24 47.90
CA ALA A 190 -39.72 23.20 49.39
C ALA A 190 -40.77 22.12 49.80
N LEU A 191 -40.72 21.34 50.89
CA LEU A 191 -39.99 21.31 52.16
C LEU A 191 -40.43 20.04 52.97
N VAL A 192 -39.66 19.67 54.02
CA VAL A 192 -40.10 19.02 55.31
C VAL A 192 -40.37 17.49 55.28
N SER A 193 -39.98 16.59 56.22
CA SER A 193 -39.40 16.60 57.58
C SER A 193 -38.98 15.15 57.99
N VAL A 194 -37.80 14.91 58.60
CA VAL A 194 -37.51 14.48 60.00
C VAL A 194 -38.06 13.12 60.52
N ASP A 195 -37.16 12.10 60.57
CA ASP A 195 -36.73 11.18 61.68
C ASP A 195 -37.73 10.29 62.50
N PRO A 196 -37.32 9.30 63.36
CA PRO A 196 -36.40 8.14 63.26
C PRO A 196 -36.90 6.80 63.91
N ARG A 197 -36.05 5.74 63.82
CA ARG A 197 -35.88 4.54 64.70
C ARG A 197 -36.77 3.31 64.42
N ARG A 198 -36.15 2.16 64.11
CA ARG A 198 -35.77 1.14 65.13
C ARG A 198 -34.87 0.05 64.53
N THR A 199 -33.90 -0.34 65.35
CA THR A 199 -32.83 -1.32 65.20
C THR A 199 -33.31 -2.77 65.20
N HIS A 200 -32.60 -3.67 64.51
CA HIS A 200 -32.13 -4.93 65.14
C HIS A 200 -30.87 -5.47 64.45
N THR A 201 -29.92 -5.85 65.31
CA THR A 201 -28.58 -6.35 65.09
C THR A 201 -28.57 -7.89 64.98
N PHE A 202 -27.62 -8.49 64.24
CA PHE A 202 -26.70 -9.52 64.79
C PHE A 202 -25.53 -9.92 63.86
N LYS A 203 -24.32 -9.68 64.40
CA LYS A 203 -23.04 -10.43 64.40
C LYS A 203 -22.23 -10.81 63.13
N ARG A 204 -21.03 -10.18 63.13
CA ARG A 204 -19.63 -10.73 63.07
C ARG A 204 -19.17 -11.30 61.71
N ARG A 205 -17.92 -11.12 61.25
CA ARG A 205 -16.65 -10.68 61.87
C ARG A 205 -15.72 -10.21 60.71
N ARG A 206 -14.95 -9.13 60.92
CA ARG A 206 -13.81 -8.76 60.06
C ARG A 206 -12.61 -9.66 60.41
N SER A 207 -11.89 -10.12 59.39
CA SER A 207 -10.45 -10.35 59.48
C SER A 207 -9.76 -9.84 58.20
N THR A 208 -8.67 -9.14 58.45
CA THR A 208 -7.63 -8.58 57.59
C THR A 208 -7.16 -9.51 56.47
N LEU A 209 -7.02 -8.97 55.26
CA LEU A 209 -6.27 -9.58 54.15
C LEU A 209 -5.20 -8.56 53.72
N GLU A 210 -4.01 -8.73 54.30
CA GLU A 210 -2.74 -8.32 53.70
C GLU A 210 -2.02 -9.58 53.20
N THR A 211 -1.16 -9.38 52.21
CA THR A 211 -0.13 -10.31 51.71
C THR A 211 -0.61 -11.57 50.99
N THR A 212 -0.54 -11.57 49.66
CA THR A 212 0.49 -12.30 48.87
C THR A 212 0.13 -12.18 47.38
N SER A 213 0.58 -11.08 46.78
CA SER A 213 0.91 -11.05 45.36
C SER A 213 2.26 -11.74 45.16
N MET A 214 2.53 -12.23 43.94
CA MET A 214 3.82 -12.76 43.43
C MET A 214 4.01 -14.28 43.27
N LEU A 215 2.99 -15.07 42.89
CA LEU A 215 3.27 -16.40 42.31
C LEU A 215 2.23 -16.94 41.30
N ARG A 216 1.47 -16.06 40.62
CA ARG A 216 0.57 -16.45 39.50
C ARG A 216 0.77 -15.68 38.19
N ARG A 217 1.89 -14.96 38.04
CA ARG A 217 2.14 -14.12 36.84
C ARG A 217 3.27 -14.58 35.92
N ASN A 218 3.86 -15.75 36.17
CA ASN A 218 4.99 -16.26 35.37
C ASN A 218 4.66 -17.49 34.49
N VAL A 219 3.38 -17.80 34.24
CA VAL A 219 2.97 -18.88 33.31
C VAL A 219 2.35 -18.36 32.00
N GLU A 220 1.95 -17.08 31.92
CA GLU A 220 1.27 -16.55 30.72
C GLU A 220 2.18 -15.76 29.75
N ARG A 221 3.49 -15.63 30.01
CA ARG A 221 4.41 -14.87 29.15
C ARG A 221 5.34 -15.71 28.25
N ALA A 222 5.18 -17.03 28.24
CA ALA A 222 5.91 -17.92 27.32
C ALA A 222 5.10 -18.32 26.06
N LEU A 223 3.82 -17.93 25.94
CA LEU A 223 2.94 -18.37 24.84
C LEU A 223 2.75 -17.36 23.69
N VAL A 224 3.37 -16.18 23.74
CA VAL A 224 3.11 -15.08 22.79
C VAL A 224 4.04 -15.09 21.55
N LEU A 225 5.06 -15.95 21.52
CA LEU A 225 5.92 -16.14 20.34
C LEU A 225 5.45 -17.26 19.38
N LEU A 226 4.28 -17.86 19.65
CA LEU A 226 3.63 -18.85 18.78
C LEU A 226 2.19 -18.44 18.36
N GLY A 227 1.71 -17.25 18.78
CA GLY A 227 0.31 -16.85 18.67
C GLY A 227 -0.08 -16.04 17.42
N GLY A 228 0.89 -15.62 16.61
CA GLY A 228 0.63 -14.80 15.41
C GLY A 228 0.03 -15.60 14.24
N THR A 229 0.47 -16.85 14.06
CA THR A 229 -0.08 -17.77 13.07
C THR A 229 -1.46 -18.28 13.47
N THR A 230 -1.76 -18.32 14.78
CA THR A 230 -3.06 -18.81 15.25
C THR A 230 -4.19 -17.81 15.06
N LEU A 231 -4.01 -16.49 14.99
CA LEU A 231 -5.17 -15.58 14.91
C LEU A 231 -5.85 -15.59 13.53
N GLY A 232 -5.10 -15.64 12.43
CA GLY A 232 -5.67 -15.82 11.09
C GLY A 232 -6.19 -17.24 10.84
N ILE A 233 -5.47 -18.25 11.35
CA ILE A 233 -5.95 -19.64 11.33
C ILE A 233 -7.20 -19.81 12.21
N PHE A 234 -7.33 -19.15 13.37
CA PHE A 234 -8.51 -19.22 14.24
C PHE A 234 -9.69 -18.41 13.70
N GLY A 235 -9.48 -17.25 13.08
CA GLY A 235 -10.56 -16.51 12.42
C GLY A 235 -11.13 -17.29 11.24
N TYR A 236 -10.26 -17.94 10.47
CA TYR A 236 -10.63 -18.82 9.35
C TYR A 236 -11.22 -20.16 9.82
N ASP A 237 -10.64 -20.81 10.84
CA ASP A 237 -11.16 -22.03 11.48
C ASP A 237 -12.48 -21.77 12.21
N GLN A 238 -12.71 -20.57 12.76
CA GLN A 238 -14.00 -20.17 13.33
C GLN A 238 -15.05 -19.89 12.24
N TYR A 239 -14.65 -19.34 11.09
CA TYR A 239 -15.52 -19.29 9.90
C TYR A 239 -15.88 -20.70 9.38
N GLN A 240 -14.89 -21.59 9.25
CA GLN A 240 -15.09 -22.99 8.88
C GLN A 240 -15.91 -23.77 9.93
N LYS A 241 -15.76 -23.49 11.22
CA LYS A 241 -16.57 -24.09 12.31
C LYS A 241 -17.99 -23.55 12.37
N SER A 242 -18.25 -22.35 11.86
CA SER A 242 -19.62 -21.85 11.67
C SER A 242 -20.38 -22.56 10.54
N LYS A 243 -19.68 -23.42 9.78
CA LYS A 243 -20.23 -24.31 8.75
C LYS A 243 -20.91 -25.52 9.40
N LEU A 244 -22.03 -25.28 10.08
CA LEU A 244 -22.97 -26.32 10.52
C LEU A 244 -24.40 -25.77 10.48
N THR A 245 -24.80 -25.33 9.29
CA THR A 245 -26.17 -25.42 8.74
C THR A 245 -26.13 -24.85 7.33
N SER A 246 -25.70 -25.66 6.35
CA SER A 246 -25.93 -25.33 4.93
C SER A 246 -27.42 -25.56 4.65
N VAL A 247 -28.25 -24.56 4.94
CA VAL A 247 -29.60 -24.53 4.37
C VAL A 247 -29.41 -24.25 2.89
N ALA A 248 -29.84 -25.19 2.03
CA ALA A 248 -29.88 -24.97 0.60
C ALA A 248 -30.71 -23.71 0.33
N LEU A 249 -30.06 -22.67 -0.18
CA LEU A 249 -30.75 -21.43 -0.53
C LEU A 249 -31.69 -21.73 -1.70
N PRO A 250 -32.96 -21.28 -1.66
CA PRO A 250 -33.85 -21.41 -2.81
C PRO A 250 -33.25 -20.67 -4.02
N PRO A 251 -33.54 -21.13 -5.26
CA PRO A 251 -33.02 -20.51 -6.46
C PRO A 251 -33.37 -19.01 -6.50
N PRO A 252 -32.46 -18.15 -6.98
CA PRO A 252 -32.65 -16.70 -7.00
C PRO A 252 -33.88 -16.35 -7.83
N THR A 253 -34.96 -15.98 -7.15
CA THR A 253 -36.23 -15.56 -7.77
C THR A 253 -36.22 -14.03 -7.95
N ALA A 254 -35.17 -13.47 -8.56
CA ALA A 254 -35.15 -12.04 -8.85
C ALA A 254 -35.94 -11.78 -10.14
N THR A 255 -37.28 -11.70 -10.04
CA THR A 255 -38.09 -11.21 -11.14
C THR A 255 -37.79 -9.73 -11.38
N PRO A 256 -37.42 -9.30 -12.60
CA PRO A 256 -37.25 -7.89 -12.90
C PRO A 256 -38.56 -7.16 -12.62
N VAL A 257 -38.51 -6.16 -11.74
CA VAL A 257 -39.68 -5.36 -11.38
C VAL A 257 -40.00 -4.45 -12.55
N THR A 258 -41.06 -4.76 -13.30
CA THR A 258 -41.58 -3.84 -14.33
C THR A 258 -42.19 -2.62 -13.65
N VAL A 259 -41.45 -1.51 -13.62
CA VAL A 259 -41.90 -0.25 -13.00
C VAL A 259 -42.96 0.39 -13.90
N SER A 260 -44.18 0.57 -13.37
CA SER A 260 -45.27 1.20 -14.12
C SER A 260 -44.95 2.67 -14.46
N PRO A 261 -45.53 3.25 -15.52
CA PRO A 261 -45.32 4.66 -15.87
C PRO A 261 -45.64 5.62 -14.73
N LYS A 262 -46.68 5.31 -13.93
CA LYS A 262 -47.05 6.09 -12.73
C LYS A 262 -45.93 6.09 -11.69
N LEU A 263 -45.31 4.94 -11.45
CA LEU A 263 -44.20 4.83 -10.51
C LEU A 263 -42.91 5.48 -11.01
N ARG A 264 -42.69 5.52 -12.34
CA ARG A 264 -41.57 6.29 -12.92
C ARG A 264 -41.71 7.78 -12.63
N LYS A 265 -42.91 8.34 -12.83
CA LYS A 265 -43.16 9.75 -12.51
C LYS A 265 -42.94 10.05 -11.02
N VAL A 266 -43.42 9.18 -10.13
CA VAL A 266 -43.16 9.32 -8.68
C VAL A 266 -41.66 9.28 -8.39
N ALA A 267 -40.89 8.42 -9.05
CA ALA A 267 -39.44 8.36 -8.88
C ALA A 267 -38.75 9.65 -9.38
N GLU A 268 -39.18 10.20 -10.52
CA GLU A 268 -38.70 11.48 -11.05
C GLU A 268 -38.97 12.63 -10.08
N ASP A 269 -40.18 12.70 -9.49
CA ASP A 269 -40.53 13.72 -8.50
C ASP A 269 -39.70 13.58 -7.21
N ILE A 270 -39.48 12.35 -6.73
CA ILE A 270 -38.67 12.08 -5.54
C ILE A 270 -37.19 12.43 -5.77
N LEU A 271 -36.68 12.15 -6.98
CA LEU A 271 -35.28 12.34 -7.36
C LEU A 271 -35.07 13.61 -8.20
N ALA A 272 -35.98 14.58 -8.07
CA ALA A 272 -35.98 15.81 -8.85
C ALA A 272 -34.66 16.61 -8.76
N TYR A 273 -33.90 16.42 -7.69
CA TYR A 273 -32.60 17.07 -7.46
C TYR A 273 -31.41 16.12 -7.62
N GLY A 274 -31.62 14.99 -8.29
CA GLY A 274 -30.58 14.05 -8.68
C GLY A 274 -30.51 12.78 -7.83
N HIS A 275 -29.71 11.84 -8.31
CA HIS A 275 -29.51 10.53 -7.70
C HIS A 275 -28.25 10.56 -6.82
N PRO A 276 -28.31 10.07 -5.57
CA PRO A 276 -27.12 9.84 -4.78
C PRO A 276 -26.18 8.85 -5.49
N GLY A 277 -24.89 9.18 -5.59
CA GLY A 277 -23.85 8.26 -6.03
C GLY A 277 -23.09 8.68 -7.31
N PRO A 278 -22.52 7.71 -8.05
CA PRO A 278 -22.46 6.29 -7.70
C PRO A 278 -21.60 6.04 -6.46
N VAL A 279 -21.76 4.86 -5.83
CA VAL A 279 -20.87 4.37 -4.76
C VAL A 279 -19.62 3.71 -5.34
N ASN A 280 -19.79 3.04 -6.49
CA ASN A 280 -18.73 2.34 -7.20
C ASN A 280 -18.56 2.92 -8.61
N ASP A 281 -17.32 3.14 -9.02
CA ASP A 281 -16.95 3.54 -10.38
C ASP A 281 -16.52 2.32 -11.19
N ALA A 282 -16.96 2.21 -12.44
CA ALA A 282 -16.50 1.15 -13.35
C ALA A 282 -15.10 1.49 -13.89
N ILE A 283 -14.24 0.49 -13.98
CA ILE A 283 -12.86 0.60 -14.45
C ILE A 283 -12.69 -0.26 -15.70
N PHE A 284 -12.19 0.34 -16.77
CA PHE A 284 -11.84 -0.34 -18.02
C PHE A 284 -10.41 0.04 -18.39
N ARG A 285 -9.54 -0.96 -18.50
CA ARG A 285 -8.15 -0.84 -18.91
C ARG A 285 -7.85 -1.92 -19.94
N SER A 286 -6.71 -1.81 -20.59
CA SER A 286 -6.33 -2.72 -21.68
C SER A 286 -6.09 -4.15 -21.18
N GLY A 287 -5.56 -4.31 -19.97
CA GLY A 287 -5.24 -5.61 -19.37
C GLY A 287 -6.28 -6.15 -18.37
N TYR A 288 -7.18 -5.30 -17.86
CA TYR A 288 -8.15 -5.68 -16.84
C TYR A 288 -9.37 -4.77 -16.82
N VAL A 289 -10.46 -5.27 -16.22
CA VAL A 289 -11.67 -4.49 -15.94
C VAL A 289 -12.05 -4.64 -14.47
N GLY A 290 -12.86 -3.74 -13.91
CA GLY A 290 -13.23 -3.86 -12.51
C GLY A 290 -14.19 -2.79 -12.03
N THR A 291 -14.34 -2.73 -10.72
CA THR A 291 -15.09 -1.66 -10.04
C THR A 291 -14.32 -1.14 -8.84
N TYR A 292 -14.42 0.16 -8.60
CA TYR A 292 -13.72 0.86 -7.52
C TYR A 292 -14.72 1.47 -6.53
N SER A 293 -14.55 1.20 -5.24
CA SER A 293 -15.39 1.78 -4.20
C SER A 293 -14.88 3.14 -3.76
N ARG A 294 -15.71 4.17 -3.95
CA ARG A 294 -15.45 5.51 -3.43
C ARG A 294 -15.41 5.56 -1.91
N GLN A 295 -16.10 4.64 -1.23
CA GLN A 295 -16.13 4.57 0.22
C GLN A 295 -14.87 3.94 0.80
N LEU A 296 -14.42 2.82 0.23
CA LEU A 296 -13.27 2.07 0.74
C LEU A 296 -11.93 2.57 0.17
N ARG A 297 -11.99 3.28 -0.96
CA ARG A 297 -10.82 3.70 -1.76
C ARG A 297 -9.98 2.51 -2.26
N ASN A 298 -10.65 1.39 -2.48
CA ASN A 298 -10.10 0.15 -3.01
C ASN A 298 -10.98 -0.36 -4.16
N PRO A 299 -10.45 -1.19 -5.07
CA PRO A 299 -11.28 -2.01 -5.95
C PRO A 299 -12.23 -2.89 -5.12
N ILE A 300 -13.45 -3.12 -5.62
CA ILE A 300 -14.34 -4.17 -5.09
C ILE A 300 -13.98 -5.52 -5.74
N TRP A 301 -13.76 -5.50 -7.05
CA TRP A 301 -13.26 -6.63 -7.82
C TRP A 301 -12.55 -6.12 -9.07
N ILE A 302 -11.56 -6.89 -9.52
CA ILE A 302 -10.81 -6.72 -10.76
C ILE A 302 -10.84 -8.07 -11.47
N ALA A 303 -11.08 -8.05 -12.78
CA ALA A 303 -11.17 -9.22 -13.63
C ALA A 303 -10.10 -9.17 -14.73
N GLU A 304 -9.47 -10.32 -14.95
CA GLU A 304 -8.40 -10.52 -15.93
C GLU A 304 -8.72 -11.75 -16.79
N HIS A 305 -8.25 -11.74 -18.03
CA HIS A 305 -8.28 -12.88 -18.94
C HIS A 305 -6.86 -13.18 -19.42
N LEU A 306 -6.30 -14.27 -18.92
CA LEU A 306 -4.95 -14.71 -19.21
C LEU A 306 -4.99 -15.74 -20.33
N THR A 307 -4.14 -15.54 -21.33
CA THR A 307 -3.89 -16.44 -22.45
C THR A 307 -2.39 -16.49 -22.71
N ALA A 308 -1.93 -17.44 -23.52
CA ALA A 308 -0.53 -17.47 -23.95
C ALA A 308 -0.11 -16.14 -24.62
N THR A 309 -1.02 -15.52 -25.35
CA THR A 309 -0.80 -14.23 -26.04
C THR A 309 -0.67 -13.08 -25.05
N THR A 310 -1.57 -12.95 -24.07
CA THR A 310 -1.53 -11.82 -23.12
C THR A 310 -0.34 -11.90 -22.16
N LEU A 311 0.14 -13.12 -21.86
CA LEU A 311 1.30 -13.36 -21.00
C LEU A 311 2.65 -13.27 -21.74
N LYS A 312 2.63 -13.15 -23.07
CA LYS A 312 3.85 -13.02 -23.86
C LYS A 312 4.48 -11.65 -23.59
N GLN A 313 5.77 -11.67 -23.29
CA GLN A 313 6.56 -10.45 -23.13
C GLN A 313 6.82 -9.85 -24.51
N GLU A 314 6.24 -8.67 -24.77
CA GLU A 314 6.55 -7.90 -25.96
C GLU A 314 7.84 -7.08 -25.78
N GLU A 315 8.52 -6.81 -26.89
CA GLU A 315 9.82 -6.13 -26.89
C GLU A 315 9.68 -4.68 -26.39
N GLY A 316 10.63 -4.24 -25.55
CA GLY A 316 10.64 -2.87 -25.01
C GLY A 316 9.70 -2.61 -23.83
N VAL A 317 8.77 -3.52 -23.53
CA VAL A 317 7.89 -3.45 -22.34
C VAL A 317 8.70 -3.77 -21.08
N ASP A 318 8.78 -2.80 -20.18
CA ASP A 318 9.55 -2.90 -18.94
C ASP A 318 8.76 -2.33 -17.76
N ARG A 319 8.58 -3.16 -16.74
CA ARG A 319 7.92 -2.77 -15.48
C ARG A 319 8.63 -1.63 -14.77
N SER A 320 9.95 -1.49 -14.92
CA SER A 320 10.72 -0.42 -14.26
C SER A 320 10.30 0.99 -14.70
N LYS A 321 9.67 1.10 -15.88
CA LYS A 321 9.17 2.36 -16.45
C LYS A 321 7.81 2.77 -15.90
N SER A 322 7.11 1.89 -15.18
CA SER A 322 5.78 2.15 -14.64
C SER A 322 5.85 2.60 -13.18
N ILE A 323 5.07 3.63 -12.86
CA ILE A 323 5.10 4.29 -11.56
C ILE A 323 3.68 4.33 -11.00
N PHE A 324 3.54 4.04 -9.70
CA PHE A 324 2.25 4.17 -9.03
C PHE A 324 1.72 5.58 -9.11
N GLN A 325 0.45 5.71 -9.49
CA GLN A 325 -0.18 7.02 -9.66
C GLN A 325 -1.66 7.00 -9.28
N GLU A 326 -2.15 8.16 -8.85
CA GLU A 326 -3.58 8.38 -8.62
C GLU A 326 -4.33 8.27 -9.94
N ASP A 327 -5.55 7.73 -9.90
CA ASP A 327 -6.36 7.57 -11.11
C ASP A 327 -7.15 8.86 -11.39
N PRO A 328 -6.86 9.58 -12.50
CA PRO A 328 -7.55 10.83 -12.82
C PRO A 328 -9.03 10.62 -13.16
N ALA A 329 -9.45 9.39 -13.50
CA ALA A 329 -10.84 9.07 -13.82
C ALA A 329 -11.75 9.11 -12.58
N ILE A 330 -11.20 8.95 -11.37
CA ILE A 330 -11.97 9.03 -10.13
C ILE A 330 -12.05 10.50 -9.67
N PRO A 331 -13.18 11.00 -9.16
CA PRO A 331 -13.23 12.35 -8.60
C PRO A 331 -12.27 12.52 -7.41
N TYR A 332 -11.56 13.65 -7.35
CA TYR A 332 -10.46 13.89 -6.38
C TYR A 332 -10.81 13.53 -4.92
N LYS A 333 -12.02 13.87 -4.45
CA LYS A 333 -12.49 13.58 -3.08
C LYS A 333 -12.64 12.08 -2.73
N PHE A 334 -12.59 11.22 -3.74
CA PHE A 334 -12.76 9.76 -3.60
C PHE A 334 -11.52 8.97 -4.02
N ARG A 335 -10.42 9.64 -4.41
CA ARG A 335 -9.18 8.98 -4.78
C ARG A 335 -8.43 8.48 -3.54
N ALA A 336 -7.89 7.27 -3.62
CA ALA A 336 -6.69 6.93 -2.87
C ALA A 336 -5.52 7.78 -3.39
N LYS A 337 -4.64 8.20 -2.49
CA LYS A 337 -3.45 9.00 -2.81
C LYS A 337 -2.19 8.24 -2.47
N LEU A 338 -1.09 8.57 -3.15
CA LEU A 338 0.22 7.98 -2.84
C LEU A 338 0.65 8.25 -1.39
N THR A 339 0.28 9.43 -0.87
CA THR A 339 0.53 9.82 0.52
C THR A 339 -0.20 8.95 1.54
N ASP A 340 -1.31 8.30 1.17
CA ASP A 340 -2.05 7.43 2.09
C ASP A 340 -1.29 6.13 2.38
N TYR A 341 -0.48 5.68 1.42
CA TYR A 341 0.36 4.48 1.54
C TYR A 341 1.76 4.79 2.08
N PHE A 342 2.21 6.04 2.00
CA PHE A 342 3.55 6.41 2.46
C PHE A 342 3.69 6.20 3.97
N ARG A 343 4.65 5.34 4.36
CA ARG A 343 4.90 4.96 5.77
C ARG A 343 3.67 4.42 6.52
N SER A 344 2.67 3.89 5.82
CA SER A 344 1.50 3.26 6.44
C SER A 344 1.78 1.88 7.04
N GLY A 345 2.89 1.25 6.66
CA GLY A 345 3.20 -0.15 6.99
C GLY A 345 2.68 -1.15 5.96
N TYR A 346 1.91 -0.69 4.96
CA TYR A 346 1.36 -1.54 3.90
C TYR A 346 1.99 -1.24 2.54
N ASP A 347 2.12 -2.28 1.73
CA ASP A 347 2.44 -2.17 0.32
C ASP A 347 1.22 -1.72 -0.50
N ARG A 348 1.53 -1.13 -1.66
CA ARG A 348 0.59 -0.93 -2.76
C ARG A 348 0.42 -2.27 -3.51
N GLY A 349 -0.46 -3.13 -2.99
CA GLY A 349 -0.71 -4.46 -3.52
C GLY A 349 -1.61 -4.45 -4.75
N HIS A 350 -1.19 -5.11 -5.83
CA HIS A 350 -1.96 -5.18 -7.08
C HIS A 350 -3.07 -6.21 -6.97
N MET A 351 -4.24 -5.91 -7.53
CA MET A 351 -5.27 -6.93 -7.80
C MET A 351 -4.98 -7.62 -9.14
N ALA A 352 -4.88 -6.84 -10.22
CA ALA A 352 -4.30 -7.26 -11.50
C ALA A 352 -2.79 -7.00 -11.52
N PRO A 353 -1.93 -8.02 -11.46
CA PRO A 353 -0.49 -7.81 -11.35
C PRO A 353 0.13 -7.38 -12.68
N ALA A 354 1.11 -6.48 -12.62
CA ALA A 354 1.87 -6.04 -13.81
C ALA A 354 2.52 -7.19 -14.60
N ALA A 355 2.78 -8.34 -13.95
CA ALA A 355 3.36 -9.52 -14.61
C ALA A 355 2.38 -10.25 -15.55
N ASP A 356 1.07 -9.98 -15.43
CA ASP A 356 0.02 -10.56 -16.27
C ASP A 356 -0.24 -9.70 -17.52
N VAL A 357 0.28 -8.47 -17.54
CA VAL A 357 0.09 -7.49 -18.62
C VAL A 357 1.44 -7.12 -19.22
N LYS A 358 1.92 -7.91 -20.17
CA LYS A 358 3.27 -7.76 -20.77
C LYS A 358 3.27 -7.47 -22.26
N PHE A 359 2.09 -7.38 -22.86
CA PHE A 359 1.91 -7.15 -24.28
C PHE A 359 1.94 -5.66 -24.68
N SER A 360 1.86 -4.73 -23.72
CA SER A 360 1.91 -3.29 -23.96
C SER A 360 2.42 -2.54 -22.72
N GLN A 361 3.31 -1.55 -22.93
CA GLN A 361 3.83 -0.70 -21.86
C GLN A 361 2.74 0.15 -21.22
N ASP A 362 1.79 0.65 -22.01
CA ASP A 362 0.67 1.45 -21.52
C ASP A 362 -0.25 0.56 -20.67
N ALA A 363 -0.61 -0.62 -21.19
CA ALA A 363 -1.43 -1.59 -20.46
C ALA A 363 -0.76 -2.01 -19.14
N LEU A 364 0.56 -2.23 -19.15
CA LEU A 364 1.33 -2.52 -17.95
C LEU A 364 1.26 -1.34 -16.97
N SER A 365 1.45 -0.12 -17.45
CA SER A 365 1.41 1.10 -16.62
C SER A 365 0.02 1.37 -16.04
N GLU A 366 -1.06 0.97 -16.74
CA GLU A 366 -2.42 1.04 -16.21
C GLU A 366 -2.60 0.20 -14.93
N THR A 367 -1.85 -0.90 -14.76
CA THR A 367 -1.90 -1.71 -13.53
C THR A 367 -1.41 -0.95 -12.29
N PHE A 368 -0.66 0.14 -12.47
CA PHE A 368 -0.11 0.98 -11.40
C PHE A 368 -1.05 2.10 -10.94
N TYR A 369 -2.25 2.23 -11.54
CA TYR A 369 -3.29 3.11 -11.01
C TYR A 369 -3.77 2.63 -9.65
N LEU A 370 -3.91 3.54 -8.68
CA LEU A 370 -4.39 3.20 -7.34
C LEU A 370 -5.83 2.63 -7.31
N THR A 371 -6.58 2.69 -8.39
CA THR A 371 -7.88 1.99 -8.56
C THR A 371 -7.74 0.48 -8.68
N ASN A 372 -6.54 -0.03 -9.00
CA ASN A 372 -6.18 -1.45 -9.00
C ASN A 372 -5.48 -1.90 -7.70
N ILE A 373 -5.31 -0.99 -6.74
CA ILE A 373 -4.46 -1.20 -5.57
C ILE A 373 -5.29 -1.27 -4.30
N ALA A 374 -4.88 -2.15 -3.38
CA ALA A 374 -5.34 -2.13 -1.99
C ALA A 374 -4.14 -2.30 -1.04
N PRO A 375 -4.25 -1.84 0.23
CA PRO A 375 -3.21 -2.04 1.23
C PRO A 375 -2.98 -3.52 1.52
N GLN A 376 -1.77 -4.01 1.23
CA GLN A 376 -1.38 -5.39 1.50
C GLN A 376 -0.19 -5.45 2.44
N VAL A 377 -0.14 -6.46 3.31
CA VAL A 377 1.07 -6.77 4.07
C VAL A 377 2.22 -7.09 3.10
N GLY A 378 3.37 -6.46 3.30
CA GLY A 378 4.49 -6.57 2.35
C GLY A 378 5.24 -7.90 2.45
N GLU A 379 6.03 -8.06 3.51
CA GLU A 379 6.81 -9.28 3.76
C GLU A 379 5.90 -10.45 4.15
N GLY A 380 6.09 -11.61 3.51
CA GLY A 380 5.30 -12.82 3.78
C GLY A 380 3.92 -12.87 3.12
N PHE A 381 3.44 -11.78 2.52
CA PHE A 381 2.16 -11.76 1.80
C PHE A 381 2.30 -11.23 0.36
N ASN A 382 2.21 -9.91 0.13
CA ASN A 382 2.29 -9.29 -1.20
C ASN A 382 3.56 -9.73 -1.96
N ARG A 383 4.72 -9.70 -1.28
CA ARG A 383 6.02 -10.04 -1.87
C ARG A 383 6.39 -11.52 -1.77
N ALA A 384 5.44 -12.38 -1.39
CA ALA A 384 5.64 -13.81 -1.18
C ALA A 384 4.39 -14.61 -1.57
N TYR A 385 3.59 -15.06 -0.61
CA TYR A 385 2.50 -16.01 -0.84
C TYR A 385 1.46 -15.52 -1.87
N TRP A 386 1.12 -14.22 -1.85
CA TRP A 386 0.23 -13.61 -2.84
C TRP A 386 0.85 -13.63 -4.24
N ALA A 387 2.11 -13.22 -4.38
CA ALA A 387 2.85 -13.29 -5.64
C ALA A 387 3.04 -14.73 -6.15
N HIS A 388 3.14 -15.73 -5.26
CA HIS A 388 3.17 -17.14 -5.65
C HIS A 388 1.81 -17.59 -6.21
N LEU A 389 0.70 -17.13 -5.64
CA LEU A 389 -0.64 -17.39 -6.16
C LEU A 389 -0.86 -16.73 -7.53
N GLU A 390 -0.35 -15.51 -7.74
CA GLU A 390 -0.34 -14.86 -9.05
C GLU A 390 0.48 -15.67 -10.07
N GLU A 391 1.65 -16.21 -9.66
CA GLU A 391 2.44 -17.10 -10.54
C GLU A 391 1.73 -18.41 -10.83
N PHE A 392 0.99 -18.96 -9.87
CA PHE A 392 0.13 -20.11 -10.09
C PHE A 392 -0.90 -19.84 -11.20
N CYS A 393 -1.59 -18.69 -11.19
CA CYS A 393 -2.51 -18.32 -12.27
C CYS A 393 -1.83 -18.32 -13.65
N ARG A 394 -0.62 -17.75 -13.76
CA ARG A 394 0.16 -17.76 -15.01
C ARG A 394 0.59 -19.15 -15.43
N ARG A 395 0.94 -20.02 -14.48
CA ARG A 395 1.40 -21.39 -14.72
C ARG A 395 0.28 -22.31 -15.22
N LEU A 396 -0.97 -22.03 -14.87
CA LEU A 396 -2.12 -22.73 -15.45
C LEU A 396 -2.07 -22.70 -16.99
N ILE A 397 -1.75 -21.53 -17.57
CA ILE A 397 -1.55 -21.38 -19.02
C ILE A 397 -0.23 -22.01 -19.48
N LYS A 398 0.88 -21.69 -18.82
CA LYS A 398 2.22 -22.03 -19.33
C LYS A 398 2.59 -23.51 -19.21
N ASN A 399 2.05 -24.23 -18.22
CA ASN A 399 2.54 -25.55 -17.85
C ASN A 399 1.44 -26.60 -17.60
N GLU A 400 0.19 -26.20 -17.34
CA GLU A 400 -0.90 -27.12 -16.96
C GLU A 400 -1.91 -27.37 -18.09
N GLY A 401 -1.64 -26.83 -19.29
CA GLY A 401 -2.39 -27.09 -20.51
C GLY A 401 -3.73 -26.36 -20.62
N PHE A 402 -3.96 -25.32 -19.83
CA PHE A 402 -5.14 -24.45 -20.00
C PHE A 402 -4.88 -23.40 -21.10
N THR A 403 -5.90 -23.09 -21.89
CA THR A 403 -5.82 -22.09 -22.98
C THR A 403 -6.25 -20.71 -22.53
N ASP A 404 -7.23 -20.66 -21.63
CA ASP A 404 -7.82 -19.43 -21.10
C ASP A 404 -7.99 -19.55 -19.59
N VAL A 405 -7.56 -18.52 -18.87
CA VAL A 405 -7.74 -18.43 -17.41
C VAL A 405 -8.35 -17.08 -17.09
N TYR A 406 -9.57 -17.10 -16.58
CA TYR A 406 -10.28 -15.93 -16.09
C TYR A 406 -10.09 -15.82 -14.59
N VAL A 407 -9.67 -14.65 -14.11
CA VAL A 407 -9.38 -14.43 -12.69
C VAL A 407 -10.16 -13.22 -12.21
N TYR A 408 -11.01 -13.41 -11.19
CA TYR A 408 -11.53 -12.31 -10.39
C TYR A 408 -10.71 -12.18 -9.11
N THR A 409 -10.23 -10.99 -8.83
CA THR A 409 -9.43 -10.66 -7.64
C THR A 409 -10.07 -9.50 -6.88
N GLY A 410 -10.12 -9.56 -5.54
CA GLY A 410 -10.62 -8.43 -4.76
C GLY A 410 -10.39 -8.55 -3.25
N PRO A 411 -10.58 -7.45 -2.50
CA PRO A 411 -10.49 -7.42 -1.05
C PRO A 411 -11.77 -7.92 -0.35
N LEU A 412 -11.62 -8.41 0.88
CA LEU A 412 -12.71 -8.76 1.82
C LEU A 412 -12.52 -8.10 3.18
N TYR A 413 -13.65 -7.82 3.83
CA TYR A 413 -13.73 -7.25 5.18
C TYR A 413 -14.59 -8.17 6.04
N LEU A 414 -13.97 -9.25 6.53
CA LEU A 414 -14.63 -10.35 7.20
C LEU A 414 -14.87 -10.03 8.69
N PRO A 415 -15.97 -10.55 9.28
CA PRO A 415 -16.25 -10.35 10.68
C PRO A 415 -15.33 -11.16 11.58
N GLN A 416 -14.97 -10.59 12.71
CA GLN A 416 -14.34 -11.25 13.85
C GLN A 416 -15.35 -11.38 14.99
N GLU A 417 -15.27 -12.44 15.79
CA GLU A 417 -16.17 -12.64 16.92
C GLU A 417 -15.50 -12.22 18.24
N GLU A 418 -16.17 -11.36 18.99
CA GLU A 418 -15.72 -10.89 20.31
C GLU A 418 -16.89 -10.95 21.28
N ASN A 419 -16.76 -11.71 22.37
CA ASN A 419 -17.79 -11.88 23.40
C ASN A 419 -19.17 -12.31 22.83
N GLY A 420 -19.19 -13.23 21.86
CA GLY A 420 -20.41 -13.74 21.22
C GLY A 420 -21.08 -12.77 20.23
N LYS A 421 -20.44 -11.64 19.91
CA LYS A 421 -20.90 -10.68 18.90
C LYS A 421 -19.93 -10.62 17.73
N LYS A 422 -20.45 -10.46 16.53
CA LYS A 422 -19.65 -10.35 15.29
C LYS A 422 -19.43 -8.88 14.95
N TYR A 423 -18.18 -8.52 14.71
CA TYR A 423 -17.74 -7.17 14.35
C TYR A 423 -16.88 -7.21 13.09
N VAL A 424 -17.13 -6.31 12.15
CA VAL A 424 -16.18 -6.05 11.06
C VAL A 424 -15.29 -4.91 11.52
N LYS A 425 -13.98 -5.19 11.66
CA LYS A 425 -12.98 -4.22 12.08
C LYS A 425 -11.82 -4.26 11.09
N TYR A 426 -11.45 -3.09 10.59
CA TYR A 426 -10.30 -2.91 9.71
C TYR A 426 -9.65 -1.55 10.00
N GLU A 427 -8.37 -1.46 9.71
CA GLU A 427 -7.63 -0.19 9.75
C GLU A 427 -8.01 0.69 8.56
N VAL A 428 -7.93 2.02 8.73
CA VAL A 428 -7.99 2.99 7.64
C VAL A 428 -6.71 3.81 7.64
N ILE A 429 -6.03 3.88 6.49
CA ILE A 429 -4.74 4.55 6.36
C ILE A 429 -4.87 5.86 5.57
N GLY A 430 -3.98 6.80 5.90
CA GLY A 430 -3.89 8.08 5.21
C GLY A 430 -5.05 9.04 5.49
N ALA A 431 -4.90 10.26 4.96
CA ALA A 431 -5.91 11.32 5.13
C ALA A 431 -7.17 11.05 4.32
N SER A 432 -7.08 10.27 3.23
CA SER A 432 -8.23 9.89 2.42
C SER A 432 -9.07 8.76 3.02
N GLY A 433 -8.55 8.07 4.05
CA GLY A 433 -9.23 6.95 4.71
C GLY A 433 -9.31 5.70 3.84
N VAL A 434 -8.17 5.24 3.31
CA VAL A 434 -8.09 4.00 2.51
C VAL A 434 -8.25 2.80 3.44
N ALA A 435 -9.24 1.96 3.18
CA ALA A 435 -9.50 0.79 4.03
C ALA A 435 -8.42 -0.27 3.84
N VAL A 436 -7.99 -0.92 4.93
CA VAL A 436 -7.07 -2.07 4.88
C VAL A 436 -7.91 -3.36 4.89
N PRO A 437 -7.92 -4.16 3.81
CA PRO A 437 -8.68 -5.40 3.78
C PRO A 437 -8.20 -6.40 4.83
N THR A 438 -9.14 -7.16 5.39
CA THR A 438 -8.83 -8.28 6.31
C THR A 438 -8.32 -9.50 5.56
N SER A 439 -8.76 -9.68 4.31
CA SER A 439 -8.42 -10.82 3.46
C SER A 439 -8.54 -10.41 2.00
N PHE A 440 -8.01 -11.23 1.10
CA PHE A 440 -8.16 -11.10 -0.34
C PHE A 440 -8.69 -12.41 -0.91
N PHE A 441 -9.46 -12.31 -2.00
CA PHE A 441 -9.90 -13.47 -2.75
C PHE A 441 -9.31 -13.50 -4.15
N LYS A 442 -9.17 -14.72 -4.69
CA LYS A 442 -9.15 -14.97 -6.13
C LYS A 442 -10.18 -16.05 -6.47
N VAL A 443 -11.03 -15.79 -7.46
CA VAL A 443 -11.91 -16.79 -8.08
C VAL A 443 -11.43 -17.03 -9.49
N ILE A 444 -11.02 -18.26 -9.78
CA ILE A 444 -10.34 -18.66 -11.01
C ILE A 444 -11.23 -19.62 -11.78
N LEU A 445 -11.44 -19.33 -13.06
CA LEU A 445 -12.03 -20.26 -14.03
C LEU A 445 -10.98 -20.53 -15.11
N ALA A 446 -10.56 -21.78 -15.24
CA ALA A 446 -9.57 -22.23 -16.21
C ALA A 446 -10.23 -23.13 -17.27
N LYS A 447 -10.00 -22.82 -18.53
CA LYS A 447 -10.52 -23.54 -19.70
C LYS A 447 -9.39 -24.33 -20.36
N ARG A 448 -9.56 -25.64 -20.50
CA ARG A 448 -8.63 -26.51 -21.25
C ARG A 448 -9.10 -26.74 -22.68
N SER A 449 -10.42 -26.81 -22.87
CA SER A 449 -11.09 -26.88 -24.16
C SER A 449 -12.50 -26.28 -24.03
N GLU A 450 -13.25 -26.11 -25.13
CA GLU A 450 -14.62 -25.59 -25.11
C GLU A 450 -15.54 -26.27 -24.07
N ASN A 451 -15.35 -27.57 -23.83
CA ASN A 451 -16.19 -28.35 -22.91
C ASN A 451 -15.47 -28.78 -21.62
N THR A 452 -14.28 -28.25 -21.34
CA THR A 452 -13.50 -28.64 -20.16
C THR A 452 -13.13 -27.41 -19.34
N LEU A 453 -13.97 -27.11 -18.36
CA LEU A 453 -13.79 -26.03 -17.41
C LEU A 453 -13.37 -26.57 -16.04
N ALA A 454 -12.48 -25.84 -15.37
CA ALA A 454 -12.13 -26.06 -13.98
C ALA A 454 -12.24 -24.75 -13.19
N MET A 455 -12.76 -24.80 -11.96
CA MET A 455 -13.00 -23.60 -11.15
C MET A 455 -12.52 -23.78 -9.71
N GLY A 456 -11.92 -22.73 -9.15
CA GLY A 456 -11.46 -22.70 -7.76
C GLY A 456 -11.56 -21.30 -7.19
N ALA A 457 -11.85 -21.21 -5.90
CA ALA A 457 -11.87 -19.96 -5.16
C ALA A 457 -10.94 -20.06 -3.96
N PHE A 458 -10.17 -19.00 -3.72
CA PHE A 458 -9.18 -18.92 -2.66
C PHE A 458 -9.41 -17.66 -1.85
N VAL A 459 -9.37 -17.76 -0.53
CA VAL A 459 -9.45 -16.61 0.39
C VAL A 459 -8.26 -16.65 1.34
N LEU A 460 -7.41 -15.64 1.24
CA LEU A 460 -6.16 -15.56 2.01
C LEU A 460 -6.24 -14.36 2.98
N PRO A 461 -5.85 -14.53 4.25
CA PRO A 461 -5.77 -13.41 5.19
C PRO A 461 -4.68 -12.41 4.76
N ASN A 462 -4.92 -11.12 4.98
CA ASN A 462 -3.94 -10.06 4.68
C ASN A 462 -2.86 -9.98 5.77
N GLU A 463 -2.06 -11.04 5.89
CA GLU A 463 -1.01 -11.21 6.90
C GLU A 463 0.10 -12.13 6.35
N PRO A 464 1.29 -12.19 6.99
CA PRO A 464 2.36 -13.07 6.54
C PRO A 464 1.94 -14.54 6.56
N ILE A 465 2.08 -15.24 5.43
CA ILE A 465 1.79 -16.67 5.31
C ILE A 465 3.11 -17.43 5.05
N PRO A 466 3.46 -18.44 5.85
CA PRO A 466 4.63 -19.28 5.59
C PRO A 466 4.52 -20.03 4.25
N ASP A 467 5.64 -20.13 3.52
CA ASP A 467 5.66 -20.71 2.17
C ASP A 467 5.36 -22.22 2.12
N ASP A 468 5.48 -22.91 3.26
CA ASP A 468 5.22 -24.34 3.43
C ASP A 468 3.74 -24.68 3.66
N ILE A 469 2.90 -23.66 3.90
CA ILE A 469 1.45 -23.85 3.96
C ILE A 469 0.93 -24.20 2.55
N PRO A 470 0.18 -25.32 2.38
CA PRO A 470 -0.43 -25.67 1.11
C PRO A 470 -1.56 -24.70 0.72
N LEU A 471 -1.67 -24.37 -0.58
CA LEU A 471 -2.74 -23.51 -1.09
C LEU A 471 -4.13 -24.08 -0.82
N GLU A 472 -4.24 -25.41 -0.78
CA GLU A 472 -5.46 -26.14 -0.52
C GLU A 472 -6.11 -25.74 0.81
N GLN A 473 -5.33 -25.27 1.80
CA GLN A 473 -5.87 -24.77 3.07
C GLN A 473 -6.70 -23.49 2.91
N TYR A 474 -6.51 -22.75 1.82
CA TYR A 474 -7.22 -21.50 1.53
C TYR A 474 -8.32 -21.68 0.49
N VAL A 475 -8.55 -22.90 0.01
CA VAL A 475 -9.65 -23.21 -0.92
C VAL A 475 -10.99 -23.03 -0.19
N VAL A 476 -11.91 -22.32 -0.84
CA VAL A 476 -13.29 -22.14 -0.38
C VAL A 476 -14.26 -22.42 -1.51
N ALA A 477 -15.53 -22.61 -1.18
CA ALA A 477 -16.58 -22.66 -2.19
C ALA A 477 -16.76 -21.27 -2.83
N VAL A 478 -17.10 -21.23 -4.12
CA VAL A 478 -17.33 -19.97 -4.83
C VAL A 478 -18.50 -19.21 -4.18
N GLU A 479 -19.53 -19.94 -3.77
CA GLU A 479 -20.72 -19.42 -3.10
C GLU A 479 -20.39 -18.79 -1.74
N ASP A 480 -19.35 -19.28 -1.07
CA ASP A 480 -18.88 -18.69 0.18
C ASP A 480 -18.21 -17.34 -0.10
N VAL A 481 -17.42 -17.21 -1.18
CA VAL A 481 -16.86 -15.91 -1.62
C VAL A 481 -17.97 -14.95 -2.03
N GLU A 482 -18.96 -15.41 -2.79
CA GLU A 482 -20.13 -14.61 -3.19
C GLU A 482 -20.87 -14.05 -1.97
N ARG A 483 -21.08 -14.87 -0.94
CA ARG A 483 -21.70 -14.45 0.33
C ARG A 483 -20.84 -13.45 1.09
N MET A 484 -19.51 -13.62 1.09
CA MET A 484 -18.58 -12.74 1.79
C MET A 484 -18.39 -11.39 1.09
N SER A 485 -18.39 -11.36 -0.25
CA SER A 485 -18.14 -10.17 -1.05
C SER A 485 -19.41 -9.43 -1.47
N GLY A 486 -20.57 -10.10 -1.45
CA GLY A 486 -21.81 -9.59 -2.03
C GLY A 486 -21.78 -9.51 -3.57
N LEU A 487 -21.01 -10.38 -4.21
CA LEU A 487 -20.85 -10.45 -5.67
C LEU A 487 -21.36 -11.79 -6.18
N THR A 488 -21.61 -11.90 -7.48
CA THR A 488 -21.85 -13.17 -8.19
C THR A 488 -20.75 -13.35 -9.22
N PHE A 489 -20.10 -14.50 -9.25
CA PHE A 489 -19.01 -14.81 -10.16
C PHE A 489 -19.41 -15.88 -11.16
N PHE A 490 -19.04 -15.70 -12.42
CA PHE A 490 -19.27 -16.66 -13.51
C PHE A 490 -20.74 -17.12 -13.60
N ASP A 491 -21.69 -16.18 -13.50
CA ASP A 491 -23.14 -16.41 -13.53
C ASP A 491 -23.65 -17.09 -14.82
N LYS A 492 -22.86 -16.99 -15.90
CA LYS A 492 -23.10 -17.66 -17.18
C LYS A 492 -22.57 -19.10 -17.27
N VAL A 493 -21.93 -19.60 -16.21
CA VAL A 493 -21.37 -20.95 -16.15
C VAL A 493 -22.24 -21.81 -15.25
N ASP A 494 -22.64 -22.99 -15.73
CA ASP A 494 -23.26 -24.00 -14.86
C ASP A 494 -22.20 -24.58 -13.92
N LYS A 495 -22.13 -24.02 -12.71
CA LYS A 495 -21.13 -24.38 -11.69
C LYS A 495 -21.18 -25.87 -11.31
N ASN A 496 -22.31 -26.56 -11.51
CA ASN A 496 -22.43 -28.00 -11.23
C ASN A 496 -21.71 -28.87 -12.27
N ALA A 497 -21.49 -28.34 -13.47
CA ALA A 497 -20.81 -29.02 -14.57
C ALA A 497 -19.30 -28.75 -14.60
N VAL A 498 -18.77 -27.94 -13.66
CA VAL A 498 -17.37 -27.53 -13.63
C VAL A 498 -16.56 -28.39 -12.65
N VAL A 499 -15.37 -28.80 -13.07
CA VAL A 499 -14.47 -29.60 -12.22
C VAL A 499 -13.78 -28.69 -11.19
N PRO A 500 -13.59 -29.11 -9.92
CA PRO A 500 -12.78 -28.34 -8.98
C PRO A 500 -11.34 -28.14 -9.49
N LEU A 501 -10.82 -26.92 -9.42
CA LEU A 501 -9.49 -26.57 -9.98
C LEU A 501 -8.37 -27.43 -9.41
N CYS A 502 -8.36 -27.65 -8.09
CA CYS A 502 -7.34 -28.47 -7.41
C CYS A 502 -7.50 -29.98 -7.65
N SER A 503 -8.59 -30.40 -8.32
CA SER A 503 -8.71 -31.76 -8.87
C SER A 503 -8.19 -31.83 -10.31
N ALA A 504 -8.28 -30.73 -11.06
CA ALA A 504 -7.83 -30.66 -12.46
C ALA A 504 -6.33 -30.36 -12.61
N THR A 505 -5.71 -29.77 -11.58
CA THR A 505 -4.27 -29.49 -11.50
C THR A 505 -3.79 -29.65 -10.06
N LYS A 506 -2.47 -29.84 -9.87
CA LYS A 506 -1.86 -29.82 -8.53
C LYS A 506 -1.79 -28.35 -8.09
N CYS A 507 -2.65 -27.95 -7.16
CA CYS A 507 -2.72 -26.60 -6.55
C CYS A 507 -1.49 -26.24 -5.69
N VAL A 508 -0.29 -26.58 -6.17
CA VAL A 508 0.96 -26.38 -5.46
C VAL A 508 1.51 -25.02 -5.82
N LEU A 509 1.75 -24.15 -4.84
CA LEU A 509 2.53 -22.94 -5.05
C LEU A 509 4.01 -23.30 -5.18
N VAL A 510 4.72 -22.65 -6.10
CA VAL A 510 6.16 -22.80 -6.24
C VAL A 510 6.80 -21.51 -5.77
N PRO A 511 7.40 -21.48 -4.57
CA PRO A 511 8.13 -20.32 -4.09
C PRO A 511 9.26 -19.97 -5.04
N ASN A 512 9.42 -18.69 -5.35
CA ASN A 512 10.53 -18.26 -6.18
C ASN A 512 11.86 -18.46 -5.42
N PRO A 513 12.79 -19.29 -5.90
CA PRO A 513 14.02 -19.60 -5.15
C PRO A 513 14.85 -18.36 -4.81
N LYS A 514 14.84 -17.34 -5.69
CA LYS A 514 15.54 -16.08 -5.47
C LYS A 514 14.95 -15.29 -4.29
N TRP A 515 13.64 -15.40 -4.06
CA TRP A 515 12.94 -14.71 -2.97
C TRP A 515 13.04 -15.48 -1.65
N VAL A 516 13.12 -16.80 -1.72
CA VAL A 516 13.41 -17.64 -0.54
C VAL A 516 14.83 -17.36 -0.03
N GLN A 517 15.82 -17.35 -0.92
CA GLN A 517 17.22 -17.11 -0.55
C GLN A 517 17.44 -15.70 0.03
N SER A 518 16.82 -14.67 -0.54
CA SER A 518 16.94 -13.31 0.00
C SER A 518 16.33 -13.15 1.40
N ARG A 519 15.24 -13.88 1.70
CA ARG A 519 14.65 -13.94 3.05
C ARG A 519 15.54 -14.66 4.04
N ILE A 520 16.18 -15.75 3.64
CA ILE A 520 17.14 -16.49 4.49
C ILE A 520 18.32 -15.59 4.85
N ASN A 521 18.95 -14.96 3.86
CA ASN A 521 20.11 -14.09 4.07
C ASN A 521 19.76 -12.88 4.99
N ASN A 522 18.57 -12.29 4.84
CA ASN A 522 18.11 -11.19 5.70
C ASN A 522 17.81 -11.64 7.14
N LYS A 523 17.31 -12.87 7.34
CA LYS A 523 17.10 -13.43 8.68
C LYS A 523 18.43 -13.69 9.40
N GLU A 524 19.41 -14.26 8.71
CA GLU A 524 20.75 -14.48 9.28
C GLU A 524 21.41 -13.16 9.67
N THR A 525 21.32 -12.14 8.82
CA THR A 525 21.87 -10.79 9.09
C THR A 525 21.19 -10.12 10.29
N ARG A 526 19.92 -10.42 10.56
CA ARG A 526 19.18 -9.93 11.74
C ARG A 526 19.42 -10.74 13.02
N MET A 527 19.93 -11.97 12.92
CA MET A 527 20.31 -12.79 14.09
C MET A 527 21.75 -12.55 14.55
N ILE A 528 22.60 -12.00 13.67
CA ILE A 528 24.01 -11.70 13.95
C ILE A 528 24.19 -10.29 14.55
N LYS A 529 23.14 -9.45 14.54
CA LYS A 529 23.08 -8.15 15.24
C LYS A 529 22.18 -8.26 16.45
#